data_AF-A0A851AA74-F1
#
_entry.id   AF-A0A851AA74-F1
#
_cell.length_a   1.000
_cell.length_b   1.000
_cell.length_c   1.000
_cell.angle_alpha   90.00
_cell.angle_beta   90.00
_cell.angle_gamma   90.00
#
_symmetry.space_group_name_H-M   'P 1'
#
loop_
_entity.id
_entity.type
_entity.pdbx_description
1 polymer ?
#
loop_
_entity_poly.entity_id
_entity_poly.type
_entity_poly.pdbx_seq_one_letter_code
_entity_poly.pdbx_strand_id
1 'polypeptide(L)'
;WALHLKNATVSLSGQYECTFATYPYGTKATKIQLIVKAEEEQHYVKEVQLNQTLEIPCLEDMTSENLSNYPLKWLVGENGRKDELVTKEPSCPAVYRNSSALYGRSVRLGSDKALKIFPTKIMDDGRVFSCHVVYHPERVQKSSTTVRVFGK
;
A
#
# COMPACT_ATOMS: atom_id res chain seq x y z
N TRP A 1 -4.08 -13.47 -31.58
CA TRP A 1 -3.30 -14.19 -30.56
C TRP A 1 -2.88 -13.20 -29.48
N ALA A 2 -2.69 -13.66 -28.25
CA ALA A 2 -2.30 -12.81 -27.12
C ALA A 2 -1.20 -13.51 -26.32
N LEU A 3 -0.15 -12.77 -25.95
CA LEU A 3 0.92 -13.27 -25.08
C LEU A 3 0.47 -13.10 -23.62
N HIS A 4 0.33 -14.22 -22.90
CA HIS A 4 0.02 -14.23 -21.48
C HIS A 4 1.27 -14.63 -20.69
N LEU A 5 1.82 -13.70 -19.90
CA LEU A 5 2.92 -13.96 -18.98
C LEU A 5 2.35 -14.36 -17.60
N LYS A 6 2.84 -15.47 -17.04
CA LYS A 6 2.51 -15.92 -15.67
C LYS A 6 3.75 -15.81 -14.80
N ASN A 7 3.58 -15.45 -13.53
CA ASN A 7 4.67 -15.28 -12.55
C ASN A 7 5.74 -14.28 -13.05
N ALA A 8 5.29 -13.07 -13.41
CA ALA A 8 6.19 -12.05 -13.95
C ALA A 8 7.21 -11.59 -12.91
N THR A 9 8.49 -11.81 -13.16
CA THR A 9 9.62 -11.34 -12.34
C THR A 9 10.27 -10.11 -12.97
N VAL A 10 11.09 -9.39 -12.18
CA VAL A 10 11.83 -8.20 -12.65
C VAL A 10 12.68 -8.51 -13.89
N SER A 11 13.20 -9.73 -14.00
CA SER A 11 13.98 -10.21 -15.15
C SER A 11 13.22 -10.25 -16.48
N LEU A 12 11.89 -10.19 -16.46
CA LEU A 12 11.06 -10.09 -17.66
C LEU A 12 10.83 -8.63 -18.09
N SER A 13 11.37 -7.64 -17.39
CA SER A 13 11.32 -6.25 -17.85
C SER A 13 12.14 -6.10 -19.13
N GLY A 14 11.57 -5.45 -20.15
CA GLY A 14 12.23 -5.32 -21.45
C GLY A 14 11.29 -4.90 -22.56
N GLN A 15 11.84 -4.78 -23.77
CA GLN A 15 11.06 -4.49 -24.98
C GLN A 15 10.59 -5.80 -25.62
N TYR A 16 9.28 -5.93 -25.77
CA TYR A 16 8.61 -7.04 -26.44
C TYR A 16 8.15 -6.59 -27.81
N GLU A 17 8.30 -7.47 -28.81
CA GLU A 17 7.86 -7.20 -30.16
C GLU A 17 6.71 -8.15 -30.54
N CYS A 18 5.67 -7.57 -31.12
CA CYS A 18 4.50 -8.27 -31.60
C CYS A 18 4.47 -8.15 -33.12
N THR A 19 4.73 -9.25 -33.82
CA THR A 19 4.91 -9.29 -35.28
C THR A 19 3.88 -10.20 -35.92
N PHE A 20 3.11 -9.65 -36.86
CA PHE A 20 2.11 -10.36 -37.66
C PHE A 20 2.51 -10.34 -39.12
N ALA A 21 2.59 -11.51 -39.74
CA ALA A 21 2.80 -11.67 -41.17
C ALA A 21 1.55 -12.28 -41.81
N THR A 22 1.03 -11.64 -42.86
CA THR A 22 -0.14 -12.11 -43.59
C THR A 22 0.17 -12.04 -45.08
N TYR A 23 0.11 -13.16 -45.81
CA TYR A 23 0.25 -13.15 -47.27
C TYR A 23 -1.07 -12.68 -47.93
N PRO A 24 -1.03 -11.87 -49.00
CA PRO A 24 0.13 -11.20 -49.62
C PRO A 24 0.50 -9.85 -48.96
N TYR A 25 -0.18 -9.46 -47.88
CA TYR A 25 -0.14 -8.15 -47.23
C TYR A 25 1.14 -7.81 -46.44
N GLY A 26 2.11 -8.72 -46.38
CA GLY A 26 3.41 -8.49 -45.74
C GLY A 26 3.38 -8.61 -44.22
N THR A 27 4.33 -7.94 -43.56
CA THR A 27 4.56 -8.04 -42.11
C THR A 27 4.37 -6.70 -41.42
N LYS A 28 3.69 -6.70 -40.27
CA LYS A 28 3.55 -5.54 -39.37
C LYS A 28 4.08 -5.91 -37.99
N ALA A 29 4.88 -5.03 -37.39
CA ALA A 29 5.42 -5.20 -36.06
C ALA A 29 5.09 -4.00 -35.16
N THR A 30 4.85 -4.26 -33.88
CA THR A 30 4.71 -3.22 -32.85
C THR A 30 5.53 -3.58 -31.61
N LYS A 31 6.09 -2.56 -30.96
CA LYS A 31 6.96 -2.71 -29.79
C LYS A 31 6.23 -2.28 -28.53
N ILE A 32 6.36 -3.06 -27.47
CA ILE A 32 5.73 -2.85 -26.17
C ILE A 32 6.83 -2.86 -25.12
N GLN A 33 6.92 -1.82 -24.31
CA GLN A 33 7.84 -1.79 -23.16
C GLN A 33 7.15 -2.39 -21.94
N LEU A 34 7.67 -3.51 -21.44
CA LEU A 34 7.24 -4.10 -20.17
C LEU A 34 8.18 -3.65 -19.06
N ILE A 35 7.61 -3.15 -17.96
CA ILE A 35 8.34 -2.79 -16.74
C ILE A 35 7.70 -3.55 -15.58
N VAL A 36 8.44 -4.46 -14.98
CA VAL A 36 8.04 -5.20 -13.78
C VAL A 36 8.75 -4.57 -12.59
N LYS A 37 8.00 -3.91 -11.72
CA LYS A 37 8.53 -3.36 -10.47
C LYS A 37 8.59 -4.47 -9.42
N ALA A 38 9.70 -4.54 -8.68
CA ALA A 38 9.78 -5.38 -7.50
C ALA A 38 8.77 -4.88 -6.46
N GLU A 39 8.24 -5.80 -5.65
CA GLU A 39 7.46 -5.43 -4.46
C GLU A 39 8.44 -4.90 -3.40
N GLU A 40 8.77 -3.62 -3.47
CA GLU A 40 9.56 -2.94 -2.44
C GLU A 40 8.60 -2.36 -1.39
N GLU A 41 8.73 -2.85 -0.16
CA GLU A 41 8.08 -2.26 1.01
C GLU A 41 8.85 -0.98 1.36
N GLN A 42 8.20 0.17 1.22
CA GLN A 42 8.83 1.44 1.60
C GLN A 42 8.88 1.54 3.12
N HIS A 43 10.02 1.95 3.69
CA HIS A 43 10.22 2.05 5.14
C HIS A 43 10.45 3.50 5.57
N TYR A 44 9.58 3.99 6.45
CA TYR A 44 9.59 5.35 6.97
C TYR A 44 9.72 5.36 8.49
N VAL A 45 10.16 6.48 9.06
CA VAL A 45 10.16 6.73 10.50
C VAL A 45 9.37 7.99 10.78
N LYS A 46 8.44 7.92 11.73
CA LYS A 46 7.62 9.07 12.13
C LYS A 46 7.77 9.34 13.62
N GLU A 47 8.18 10.56 13.93
CA GLU A 47 8.38 11.05 15.28
C GLU A 47 7.12 11.81 15.75
N VAL A 48 6.70 11.58 16.99
CA VAL A 48 5.54 12.25 17.58
C VAL A 48 5.73 12.43 19.08
N GLN A 49 5.19 13.51 19.64
CA GLN A 49 5.20 13.72 21.09
C GLN A 49 4.06 12.95 21.76
N LEU A 50 4.27 12.51 23.00
CA LEU A 50 3.24 11.89 23.81
C LEU A 50 1.95 12.72 23.86
N ASN A 51 0.79 12.05 23.84
CA ASN A 51 -0.55 12.63 23.87
C ASN A 51 -0.91 13.54 22.67
N GLN A 52 -0.08 13.58 21.61
CA GLN A 52 -0.44 14.24 20.35
C GLN A 52 -1.11 13.29 19.37
N THR A 53 -1.67 13.85 18.29
CA THR A 53 -2.21 13.09 17.17
C THR A 53 -1.06 12.67 16.26
N LEU A 54 -0.87 11.36 16.10
CA LEU A 54 0.03 10.80 15.09
C LEU A 54 -0.74 10.64 13.78
N GLU A 55 -0.18 11.16 12.70
CA GLU A 55 -0.71 11.02 11.35
C GLU A 55 0.34 10.36 10.44
N ILE A 56 -0.03 9.19 9.91
CA ILE A 56 0.84 8.38 9.05
C ILE A 56 0.23 8.33 7.65
N PRO A 57 0.87 8.94 6.63
CA PRO A 57 0.43 8.79 5.25
C PRO A 57 0.67 7.35 4.77
N CYS A 58 -0.25 6.82 3.97
CA CYS A 58 -0.10 5.48 3.41
C CYS A 58 1.03 5.43 2.35
N LEU A 59 1.16 6.49 1.55
CA LEU A 59 2.18 6.67 0.50
C LEU A 59 2.60 8.14 0.50
N GLU A 60 3.90 8.44 0.54
CA GLU A 60 4.41 9.83 0.58
C GLU A 60 4.24 10.59 -0.75
N ASP A 61 4.33 9.89 -1.89
CA ASP A 61 4.47 10.53 -3.22
C ASP A 61 3.22 10.46 -4.13
N MET A 62 2.06 10.01 -3.64
CA MET A 62 0.87 9.83 -4.48
C MET A 62 -0.23 10.82 -4.09
N THR A 63 -0.71 11.61 -5.05
CA THR A 63 -1.83 12.53 -4.84
C THR A 63 -3.10 11.79 -4.38
N SER A 64 -3.78 12.36 -3.39
CA SER A 64 -4.92 11.77 -2.66
C SER A 64 -6.07 11.30 -3.56
N GLU A 65 -6.26 11.94 -4.72
CA GLU A 65 -7.29 11.59 -5.70
C GLU A 65 -7.11 10.18 -6.28
N ASN A 66 -5.87 9.78 -6.57
CA ASN A 66 -5.57 8.46 -7.13
C ASN A 66 -5.76 7.35 -6.11
N LEU A 67 -5.53 7.62 -4.82
CA LEU A 67 -5.68 6.60 -3.80
C LEU A 67 -7.15 6.29 -3.54
N SER A 68 -8.04 7.28 -3.56
CA SER A 68 -9.45 7.19 -3.11
C SER A 68 -10.19 5.93 -3.59
N ASN A 69 -9.99 5.52 -4.85
CA ASN A 69 -10.68 4.40 -5.51
C ASN A 69 -10.16 3.00 -5.14
N TYR A 70 -8.96 2.87 -4.56
CA TYR A 70 -8.36 1.57 -4.31
C TYR A 70 -8.65 1.02 -2.91
N PRO A 71 -8.93 -0.28 -2.75
CA PRO A 71 -9.00 -0.89 -1.44
C PRO A 71 -7.64 -0.80 -0.72
N LEU A 72 -7.69 -0.54 0.58
CA LEU A 72 -6.49 -0.52 1.42
C LEU A 72 -6.71 -1.22 2.74
N LYS A 73 -5.59 -1.64 3.34
CA LYS A 73 -5.53 -2.20 4.68
C LYS A 73 -4.41 -1.56 5.49
N TRP A 74 -4.70 -1.27 6.75
CA TRP A 74 -3.72 -0.88 7.76
C TRP A 74 -3.49 -2.02 8.72
N LEU A 75 -2.22 -2.31 8.97
CA LEU A 75 -1.75 -3.35 9.87
C LEU A 75 -0.84 -2.74 10.93
N VAL A 76 -0.83 -3.30 12.13
CA VAL A 76 0.17 -2.99 13.16
C VAL A 76 1.00 -4.23 13.45
N GLY A 77 2.32 -4.08 13.49
CA GLY A 77 3.24 -5.12 13.92
C GLY A 77 3.42 -5.10 15.43
N GLU A 78 3.10 -6.21 16.10
CA GLU A 78 3.37 -6.43 17.53
C GLU A 78 3.94 -7.85 17.72
N ASN A 79 5.14 -7.96 18.30
CA ASN A 79 5.81 -9.24 18.59
C ASN A 79 5.88 -10.23 17.40
N GLY A 80 6.11 -9.72 16.19
CA GLY A 80 6.21 -10.53 14.97
C GLY A 80 4.87 -10.92 14.33
N ARG A 81 3.73 -10.56 14.94
CA ARG A 81 2.39 -10.71 14.37
C ARG A 81 1.93 -9.39 13.76
N LYS A 82 1.31 -9.43 12.57
CA LYS A 82 0.67 -8.27 11.94
C LYS A 82 -0.84 -8.36 12.18
N ASP A 83 -1.39 -7.44 12.97
CA ASP A 83 -2.82 -7.37 13.28
C ASP A 83 -3.51 -6.30 12.44
N GLU A 84 -4.71 -6.61 11.94
CA GLU A 84 -5.51 -5.69 11.11
C GLU A 84 -6.16 -4.59 11.95
N LEU A 85 -5.90 -3.33 11.57
CA LEU A 85 -6.48 -2.16 12.21
C LEU A 85 -7.70 -1.66 11.47
N VAL A 86 -7.56 -1.45 10.16
CA VAL A 86 -8.59 -0.82 9.31
C VAL A 86 -8.52 -1.43 7.92
N THR A 87 -9.68 -1.77 7.38
CA THR A 87 -9.84 -2.09 5.95
C THR A 87 -10.86 -1.14 5.35
N LYS A 88 -10.51 -0.54 4.21
CA LYS A 88 -11.42 0.30 3.43
C LYS A 88 -11.62 -0.33 2.07
N GLU A 89 -12.87 -0.66 1.75
CA GLU A 89 -13.30 -1.10 0.42
C GLU A 89 -13.77 0.11 -0.43
N PRO A 90 -13.74 0.02 -1.78
CA PRO A 90 -14.04 1.16 -2.66
C PRO A 90 -15.46 1.72 -2.53
N SER A 91 -16.45 0.85 -2.27
CA SER A 91 -17.88 1.18 -2.26
C SER A 91 -18.49 1.31 -0.87
N CYS A 92 -17.73 1.03 0.18
CA CYS A 92 -18.22 1.06 1.55
C CYS A 92 -17.55 2.21 2.31
N PRO A 93 -18.31 2.99 3.11
CA PRO A 93 -17.69 3.85 4.12
C PRO A 93 -16.79 2.96 4.99
N ALA A 94 -15.59 3.43 5.32
CA ALA A 94 -14.58 2.66 6.03
C ALA A 94 -15.25 1.87 7.16
N VAL A 95 -15.40 0.56 6.97
CA VAL A 95 -16.02 -0.28 7.98
C VAL A 95 -14.97 -0.36 9.07
N TYR A 96 -15.25 0.29 10.20
CA TYR A 96 -14.50 0.11 11.44
C TYR A 96 -14.68 -1.35 11.87
N ARG A 97 -13.98 -2.26 11.21
CA ARG A 97 -13.86 -3.63 11.70
C ARG A 97 -12.87 -3.54 12.86
N ASN A 98 -13.40 -3.21 14.03
CA ASN A 98 -12.74 -3.24 15.34
C ASN A 98 -12.22 -4.65 15.62
N SER A 99 -11.16 -5.06 14.90
CA SER A 99 -10.64 -6.41 14.94
C SER A 99 -9.41 -6.52 15.84
N SER A 100 -8.75 -5.40 16.17
CA SER A 100 -7.77 -5.35 17.26
C SER A 100 -8.38 -4.78 18.54
N ALA A 101 -8.41 -5.60 19.59
CA ALA A 101 -8.91 -5.20 20.91
C ALA A 101 -8.08 -4.07 21.56
N LEU A 102 -6.87 -3.81 21.05
CA LEU A 102 -5.89 -2.86 21.61
C LEU A 102 -6.08 -1.41 21.13
N TYR A 103 -6.63 -1.19 19.92
CA TYR A 103 -6.68 0.13 19.28
C TYR A 103 -8.07 0.60 18.87
N GLY A 104 -9.11 -0.20 19.11
CA GLY A 104 -10.48 0.00 18.61
C GLY A 104 -11.17 1.35 18.95
N ARG A 105 -10.55 2.25 19.72
CA ARG A 105 -11.10 3.59 20.02
C ARG A 105 -10.16 4.77 19.71
N SER A 106 -8.86 4.53 19.48
CA SER A 106 -7.85 5.58 19.27
C SER A 106 -7.43 5.76 17.81
N VAL A 107 -7.86 4.86 16.92
CA VAL A 107 -7.46 4.86 15.51
C VAL A 107 -8.60 5.35 14.62
N ARG A 108 -8.29 6.28 13.72
CA ARG A 108 -9.19 6.82 12.71
C ARG A 108 -8.50 6.84 11.37
N LEU A 109 -9.27 6.65 10.30
CA LEU A 109 -8.77 6.84 8.93
C LEU A 109 -9.12 8.25 8.48
N GLY A 110 -8.11 9.03 8.08
CA GLY A 110 -8.27 10.34 7.46
C GLY A 110 -8.96 10.25 6.09
N SER A 111 -9.47 11.39 5.61
CA SER A 111 -10.06 11.53 4.26
C SER A 111 -9.04 11.23 3.15
N ASP A 112 -7.78 11.50 3.42
CA ASP A 112 -6.58 11.22 2.62
C ASP A 112 -6.03 9.79 2.80
N LYS A 113 -6.78 8.91 3.47
CA LYS A 113 -6.38 7.53 3.76
C LYS A 113 -5.17 7.40 4.70
N ALA A 114 -4.77 8.50 5.35
CA ALA A 114 -3.77 8.47 6.42
C ALA A 114 -4.33 7.80 7.67
N LEU A 115 -3.47 7.08 8.40
CA LEU A 115 -3.78 6.54 9.70
C LEU A 115 -3.61 7.65 10.75
N LYS A 116 -4.69 7.97 11.46
CA LYS A 116 -4.66 8.93 12.58
C LYS A 116 -4.81 8.18 13.90
N ILE A 117 -3.86 8.38 14.80
CA ILE A 117 -3.88 7.77 16.14
C ILE A 117 -3.89 8.90 17.17
N PHE A 118 -4.92 8.91 18.03
CA PHE A 118 -5.02 9.90 19.09
C PHE A 118 -5.78 9.35 20.32
N PRO A 119 -5.30 9.62 21.55
CA PRO A 119 -3.97 10.15 21.88
C PRO A 119 -2.87 9.10 21.71
N THR A 120 -1.67 9.52 21.33
CA THR A 120 -0.48 8.66 21.32
C THR A 120 -0.06 8.26 22.73
N LYS A 121 0.34 7.01 22.90
CA LYS A 121 0.76 6.37 24.16
C LYS A 121 2.23 6.01 24.11
N ILE A 122 2.86 5.84 25.28
CA ILE A 122 4.25 5.37 25.39
C ILE A 122 4.42 4.02 24.68
N MET A 123 3.41 3.14 24.77
CA MET A 123 3.45 1.84 24.11
C MET A 123 3.46 1.91 22.58
N ASP A 124 3.16 3.07 21.97
CA ASP A 124 3.22 3.25 20.53
C ASP A 124 4.68 3.42 20.03
N ASP A 125 5.64 3.67 20.92
CA ASP A 125 7.07 3.78 20.59
C ASP A 125 7.63 2.46 20.04
N GLY A 126 8.37 2.55 18.94
CA GLY A 126 8.95 1.39 18.25
C GLY A 126 7.95 0.55 17.46
N ARG A 127 6.64 0.84 17.50
CA ARG A 127 5.65 0.10 16.72
C ARG A 127 5.77 0.40 15.23
N VAL A 128 5.48 -0.62 14.43
CA VAL A 128 5.47 -0.52 12.96
C VAL A 128 4.03 -0.59 12.46
N PHE A 129 3.61 0.44 11.73
CA PHE A 129 2.32 0.48 11.05
C PHE A 129 2.53 0.30 9.55
N SER A 130 1.88 -0.70 8.96
CA SER A 130 1.99 -1.00 7.53
C SER A 130 0.70 -0.67 6.79
N CYS A 131 0.81 0.09 5.70
CA CYS A 131 -0.27 0.32 4.76
C CYS A 131 -0.10 -0.57 3.52
N HIS A 132 -1.15 -1.31 3.17
CA HIS A 132 -1.22 -2.14 1.98
C HIS A 132 -2.31 -1.61 1.04
N VAL A 133 -1.93 -1.13 -0.14
CA VAL A 133 -2.86 -0.65 -1.16
C VAL A 133 -2.94 -1.67 -2.28
N VAL A 134 -4.15 -2.13 -2.60
CA VAL A 134 -4.39 -3.14 -3.63
C VAL A 134 -4.84 -2.46 -4.91
N TYR A 135 -3.94 -2.32 -5.89
CA TYR A 135 -4.26 -1.78 -7.21
C TYR A 135 -4.81 -2.84 -8.17
N HIS A 136 -4.35 -4.07 -7.99
CA HIS A 136 -4.76 -5.28 -8.71
C HIS A 136 -4.67 -6.45 -7.72
N PRO A 137 -5.43 -7.54 -7.87
CA PRO A 137 -5.34 -8.70 -6.96
C PRO A 137 -3.90 -9.24 -6.76
N GLU A 138 -3.05 -9.04 -7.77
CA GLU A 138 -1.64 -9.47 -7.78
C GLU A 138 -0.64 -8.30 -7.56
N ARG A 139 -1.12 -7.05 -7.46
CA ARG A 139 -0.27 -5.87 -7.26
C ARG A 139 -0.69 -5.12 -6.01
N VAL A 140 0.03 -5.41 -4.93
CA VAL A 140 -0.13 -4.74 -3.64
C VAL A 140 1.09 -3.86 -3.41
N GLN A 141 0.87 -2.57 -3.20
CA GLN A 141 1.93 -1.66 -2.75
C GLN A 141 1.95 -1.68 -1.22
N LYS A 142 3.13 -1.86 -0.64
CA LYS A 142 3.34 -1.91 0.80
C LYS A 142 4.20 -0.74 1.26
N SER A 143 3.82 -0.13 2.35
CA SER A 143 4.55 0.93 3.04
C SER A 143 4.50 0.64 4.53
N SER A 144 5.59 0.86 5.24
CA SER A 144 5.74 0.60 6.66
C SER A 144 6.36 1.80 7.36
N THR A 145 5.73 2.25 8.43
CA THR A 145 6.20 3.38 9.23
C THR A 145 6.48 2.93 10.65
N THR A 146 7.72 3.13 11.10
CA THR A 146 8.11 2.94 12.49
C THR A 146 7.85 4.22 13.27
N VAL A 147 7.16 4.13 14.40
CA VAL A 147 6.83 5.28 15.24
C VAL A 147 7.88 5.46 16.32
N ARG A 148 8.26 6.71 16.58
CA ARG A 148 9.06 7.10 17.73
C ARG A 148 8.29 8.12 18.58
N VAL A 149 8.07 7.79 19.84
CA VAL A 149 7.30 8.63 20.77
C VAL A 149 8.24 9.29 21.76
N PHE A 150 8.18 10.63 21.82
CA PHE A 150 9.00 11.40 22.74
C PHE A 150 8.16 11.88 23.94
N GLY A 151 8.67 11.62 25.14
CA GLY A 151 8.22 12.26 26.37
C GLY A 151 8.73 13.70 26.42
N LYS A 152 7.97 14.58 27.08
CA LYS A 152 8.43 15.94 27.38
C LYS A 152 9.25 15.94 28.66
#